data_AF-A0A543FF02-F1
#
_entry.id   AF-A0A543FF02-F1
#
_cell.length_a   1.000
_cell.length_b   1.000
_cell.length_c   1.000
_cell.angle_alpha   90.00
_cell.angle_beta   90.00
_cell.angle_gamma   90.00
#
_symmetry.space_group_name_H-M   'P 1'
#
loop_
_entity.id
_entity.type
_entity.pdbx_description
1 polymer ?
#
loop_
_entity_poly.entity_id
_entity_poly.type
_entity_poly.pdbx_seq_one_letter_code
_entity_poly.pdbx_strand_id
1 'polypeptide(L)'
;MSVPVAPSRFGRALGVLGALAVVLAAAFVVVPPTLAGDFADERDLREAFREAFVEYWRSGARDFSPALESAVDYWFWYHVTKGVIAALLLIVFVALGVLLWRAFLRARGLDAGRNVALASSGMIVTALGVFSLLAVMANVQGAVAPYASLLPMLTGGDTDGELAETLDQVRQRLAESLSGGGETPALAVMISDFSLYHVAMAVIAAVVAIVLLALNVVVWKRFARATDTRARRVSGSFGVLAALSSLASIVVVVANTTTAADPGPALSALFDGGW
;
A
#
# COMPACT_ATOMS: atom_id res chain seq x y z
N MET A 1 -53.20 5.92 -1.58
CA MET A 1 -52.09 5.90 -2.56
C MET A 1 -50.96 6.75 -2.01
N SER A 2 -49.93 6.12 -1.43
CA SER A 2 -48.72 6.79 -0.97
C SER A 2 -47.80 7.05 -2.16
N VAL A 3 -47.57 8.32 -2.48
CA VAL A 3 -46.62 8.72 -3.53
C VAL A 3 -45.20 8.37 -3.04
N PRO A 4 -44.39 7.64 -3.82
CA PRO A 4 -43.02 7.33 -3.43
C PRO A 4 -42.21 8.62 -3.38
N VAL A 5 -41.74 8.98 -2.19
CA VAL A 5 -40.86 10.13 -1.99
C VAL A 5 -39.52 9.83 -2.67
N ALA A 6 -39.21 10.56 -3.74
CA ALA A 6 -37.93 10.42 -4.42
C ALA A 6 -36.77 10.67 -3.44
N PRO A 7 -35.71 9.83 -3.44
CA PRO A 7 -34.60 10.03 -2.54
C PRO A 7 -33.94 11.38 -2.79
N SER A 8 -33.65 12.11 -1.72
CA SER A 8 -32.91 13.37 -1.80
C SER A 8 -31.61 13.20 -2.59
N ARG A 9 -31.16 14.24 -3.31
CA ARG A 9 -29.89 14.22 -4.07
C ARG A 9 -28.71 13.71 -3.23
N PHE A 10 -28.73 14.00 -1.92
CA PHE A 10 -27.75 13.53 -0.95
C PHE A 10 -27.82 12.02 -0.69
N GLY A 11 -29.03 11.46 -0.50
CA GLY A 11 -29.21 10.02 -0.34
C GLY A 11 -28.82 9.24 -1.60
N ARG A 12 -29.13 9.80 -2.78
CA ARG A 12 -28.69 9.22 -4.07
C ARG A 12 -27.17 9.19 -4.19
N ALA A 13 -26.48 10.28 -3.82
CA ALA A 13 -25.02 10.33 -3.86
C ALA A 13 -24.35 9.30 -2.94
N LEU A 14 -24.86 9.13 -1.71
CA LEU A 14 -24.36 8.09 -0.79
C LEU A 14 -24.55 6.68 -1.37
N GLY A 15 -25.73 6.40 -1.95
CA GLY A 15 -26.01 5.12 -2.59
C GLY A 15 -25.09 4.82 -3.77
N VAL A 16 -24.88 5.80 -4.65
CA VAL A 16 -23.98 5.67 -5.82
C VAL A 16 -22.53 5.45 -5.39
N LEU A 17 -22.03 6.25 -4.45
CA LEU A 17 -20.66 6.09 -3.96
C LEU A 17 -20.46 4.77 -3.20
N GLY A 18 -21.45 4.32 -2.45
CA GLY A 18 -21.42 3.02 -1.79
C GLY A 18 -21.38 1.86 -2.79
N ALA A 19 -22.22 1.90 -3.83
CA ALA A 19 -22.20 0.91 -4.91
C ALA A 19 -20.86 0.92 -5.66
N LEU A 20 -20.33 2.11 -5.95
CA LEU A 20 -19.03 2.26 -6.61
C LEU A 20 -17.89 1.69 -5.76
N ALA A 21 -17.91 1.89 -4.44
CA ALA A 21 -16.92 1.31 -3.53
C ALA A 21 -16.95 -0.22 -3.57
N VAL A 22 -18.14 -0.84 -3.61
CA VAL A 22 -18.28 -2.31 -3.73
C VAL A 22 -17.73 -2.81 -5.06
N VAL A 23 -18.07 -2.15 -6.17
CA VAL A 23 -17.58 -2.52 -7.51
C VAL A 23 -16.06 -2.41 -7.59
N LEU A 24 -15.49 -1.30 -7.10
CA LEU A 24 -14.05 -1.10 -7.10
C LEU A 24 -13.32 -2.09 -6.17
N ALA A 25 -13.91 -2.46 -5.03
CA ALA A 25 -13.34 -3.46 -4.14
C ALA A 25 -13.30 -4.85 -4.80
N ALA A 26 -14.35 -5.23 -5.53
CA ALA A 26 -14.34 -6.45 -6.34
C ALA A 26 -13.30 -6.36 -7.48
N ALA A 27 -13.23 -5.22 -8.16
CA ALA A 27 -12.26 -4.98 -9.23
C ALA A 27 -10.82 -5.07 -8.73
N PHE A 28 -10.53 -4.59 -7.51
CA PHE A 28 -9.19 -4.66 -6.89
C PHE A 28 -8.66 -6.09 -6.77
N VAL A 29 -9.56 -7.08 -6.71
CA VAL A 29 -9.19 -8.50 -6.61
C VAL A 29 -9.15 -9.15 -7.99
N VAL A 30 -10.14 -8.87 -8.84
CA VAL A 30 -10.34 -9.61 -10.09
C VAL A 30 -9.56 -9.04 -11.28
N VAL A 31 -9.42 -7.71 -11.38
CA VAL A 31 -8.84 -7.05 -12.55
C VAL A 31 -7.32 -7.20 -12.65
N PRO A 32 -6.52 -7.06 -11.55
CA PRO A 32 -5.07 -7.13 -11.64
C PRO A 32 -4.50 -8.37 -12.33
N PRO A 33 -4.87 -9.62 -11.98
CA PRO A 33 -4.32 -10.79 -12.66
C PRO A 33 -4.68 -10.81 -14.16
N THR A 34 -5.88 -10.34 -14.54
CA THR A 34 -6.32 -10.34 -15.95
C THR A 34 -5.62 -9.32 -16.83
N LEU A 35 -5.10 -8.22 -16.26
CA LEU A 35 -4.38 -7.18 -17.00
C LEU A 35 -2.86 -7.35 -16.94
N ALA A 36 -2.36 -8.12 -15.98
CA ALA A 36 -0.93 -8.28 -15.74
C ALA A 36 -0.27 -9.28 -16.70
N GLY A 37 -0.99 -10.29 -17.19
CA GLY A 37 -0.46 -11.26 -18.15
C GLY A 37 -0.87 -12.70 -17.85
N ASP A 38 0.01 -13.64 -18.19
CA ASP A 38 -0.35 -15.05 -18.40
C ASP A 38 -0.18 -15.98 -17.20
N PHE A 39 0.13 -15.47 -15.99
CA PHE A 39 0.17 -16.32 -14.79
C PHE A 39 -1.24 -16.64 -14.29
N ALA A 40 -1.52 -17.92 -14.06
CA ALA A 40 -2.85 -18.37 -13.66
C ALA A 40 -3.22 -17.91 -12.24
N ASP A 41 -2.25 -17.95 -11.32
CA ASP A 41 -2.38 -17.50 -9.95
C ASP A 41 -1.01 -17.13 -9.32
N GLU A 42 -1.00 -16.80 -8.02
CA GLU A 42 0.23 -16.43 -7.30
C GLU A 42 1.22 -17.61 -7.15
N ARG A 43 0.74 -18.86 -7.14
CA ARG A 43 1.62 -20.03 -7.03
C ARG A 43 2.38 -20.24 -8.32
N ASP A 44 1.68 -20.16 -9.45
CA ASP A 44 2.27 -20.22 -10.79
C ASP A 44 3.36 -19.14 -10.99
N LEU A 45 3.06 -17.89 -10.60
CA LEU A 45 4.06 -16.81 -10.60
C LEU A 45 5.25 -17.12 -9.68
N ARG A 46 5.00 -17.61 -8.46
CA ARG A 46 6.05 -17.90 -7.47
C ARG A 46 6.99 -19.00 -7.98
N GLU A 47 6.46 -20.05 -8.57
CA GLU A 47 7.23 -21.16 -9.13
C GLU A 47 8.07 -20.68 -10.32
N ALA A 48 7.46 -19.98 -11.27
CA ALA A 48 8.16 -19.43 -12.43
C ALA A 48 9.26 -18.42 -12.04
N PHE A 49 8.98 -17.53 -11.09
CA PHE A 49 9.95 -16.57 -10.59
C PHE A 49 11.14 -17.25 -9.90
N ARG A 50 10.89 -18.30 -9.10
CA ARG A 50 11.97 -19.05 -8.43
C ARG A 50 12.88 -19.74 -9.44
N GLU A 51 12.31 -20.39 -10.45
CA GLU A 51 13.09 -21.04 -11.52
C GLU A 51 13.90 -20.00 -12.32
N ALA A 52 13.25 -18.92 -12.75
CA ALA A 52 13.90 -17.84 -13.49
C ALA A 52 15.00 -17.13 -12.69
N PHE A 53 14.82 -17.00 -11.36
CA PHE A 53 15.83 -16.42 -10.47
C PHE A 53 17.09 -17.30 -10.40
N VAL A 54 16.93 -18.62 -10.30
CA VAL A 54 18.08 -19.56 -10.29
C VAL A 54 18.87 -19.45 -11.59
N GLU A 55 18.19 -19.40 -12.74
CA GLU A 55 18.83 -19.21 -14.05
C GLU A 55 19.58 -17.88 -14.12
N TYR A 56 18.90 -16.78 -13.75
CA TYR A 56 19.48 -15.44 -13.75
C TYR A 56 20.72 -15.36 -12.86
N TRP A 57 20.64 -15.90 -11.63
CA TRP A 57 21.76 -15.88 -10.70
C TRP A 57 22.97 -16.65 -11.24
N ARG A 58 22.74 -17.84 -11.81
CA ARG A 58 23.79 -18.66 -12.43
C ARG A 58 24.47 -17.96 -13.61
N SER A 59 23.75 -17.13 -14.36
CA SER A 59 24.33 -16.37 -15.47
C SER A 59 25.36 -15.32 -15.00
N GLY A 60 25.19 -14.78 -13.79
CA GLY A 60 25.97 -13.65 -13.28
C GLY A 60 25.83 -12.35 -14.09
N ALA A 61 24.88 -12.30 -15.04
CA ALA A 61 24.66 -11.17 -15.92
C ALA A 61 24.02 -9.99 -15.17
N ARG A 62 24.12 -8.80 -15.77
CA ARG A 62 23.42 -7.60 -15.29
C ARG A 62 21.97 -7.58 -15.73
N ASP A 63 21.71 -8.01 -16.96
CA ASP A 63 20.37 -7.96 -17.55
C ASP A 63 19.60 -9.22 -17.17
N PHE A 64 18.29 -9.08 -16.97
CA PHE A 64 17.42 -10.21 -16.63
C PHE A 64 17.35 -11.22 -17.78
N SER A 65 17.21 -12.51 -17.44
CA SER A 65 16.80 -13.49 -18.44
C SER A 65 15.37 -13.19 -18.90
N PRO A 66 14.97 -13.58 -20.13
CA PRO A 66 13.61 -13.36 -20.61
C PRO A 66 12.52 -13.90 -19.67
N ALA A 67 12.79 -15.02 -18.99
CA ALA A 67 11.86 -15.59 -18.01
C ALA A 67 11.71 -14.70 -16.77
N LEU A 68 12.82 -14.16 -16.25
CA LEU A 68 12.78 -13.26 -15.09
C LEU A 68 12.14 -11.92 -15.45
N GLU A 69 12.47 -11.36 -16.62
CA GLU A 69 11.85 -10.14 -17.14
C GLU A 69 10.33 -10.30 -17.25
N SER A 70 9.83 -11.43 -17.76
CA SER A 70 8.39 -11.70 -17.83
C SER A 70 7.71 -11.73 -16.45
N ALA A 71 8.35 -12.29 -15.42
CA ALA A 71 7.82 -12.30 -14.06
C ALA A 71 7.78 -10.89 -13.46
N VAL A 72 8.85 -10.11 -13.68
CA VAL A 72 8.97 -8.72 -13.23
C VAL A 72 7.93 -7.82 -13.91
N ASP A 73 7.74 -7.96 -15.22
CA ASP A 73 6.76 -7.18 -16.01
C ASP A 73 5.33 -7.48 -15.59
N TYR A 74 4.99 -8.77 -15.39
CA TYR A 74 3.69 -9.15 -14.84
C TYR A 74 3.46 -8.47 -13.48
N TRP A 75 4.45 -8.57 -12.59
CA TRP A 75 4.33 -8.04 -11.23
C TRP A 75 4.22 -6.51 -11.20
N PHE A 76 4.92 -5.83 -12.10
CA PHE A 76 4.77 -4.40 -12.35
C PHE A 76 3.33 -4.05 -12.71
N TRP A 77 2.75 -4.66 -13.75
CA TRP A 77 1.40 -4.35 -14.20
C TRP A 77 0.32 -4.73 -13.19
N TYR A 78 0.55 -5.81 -12.44
CA TYR A 78 -0.29 -6.22 -11.32
C TYR A 78 -0.38 -5.11 -10.26
N HIS A 79 0.77 -4.59 -9.83
CA HIS A 79 0.83 -3.51 -8.84
C HIS A 79 0.33 -2.17 -9.38
N VAL A 80 0.64 -1.80 -10.63
CA VAL A 80 0.08 -0.59 -11.27
C VAL A 80 -1.45 -0.62 -11.25
N THR A 81 -2.04 -1.75 -11.68
CA THR A 81 -3.50 -1.92 -11.74
C THR A 81 -4.13 -1.81 -10.36
N LYS A 82 -3.57 -2.51 -9.36
CA LYS A 82 -4.03 -2.40 -7.97
C LYS A 82 -3.90 -0.99 -7.42
N GLY A 83 -2.79 -0.31 -7.70
CA GLY A 83 -2.53 1.06 -7.27
C GLY A 83 -3.59 2.04 -7.78
N VAL A 84 -3.94 1.96 -9.07
CA VAL A 84 -4.98 2.80 -9.68
C VAL A 84 -6.34 2.54 -9.04
N ILE A 85 -6.74 1.27 -8.87
CA ILE A 85 -8.04 0.93 -8.28
C ILE A 85 -8.10 1.36 -6.81
N ALA A 86 -7.03 1.16 -6.04
CA ALA A 86 -6.92 1.60 -4.65
C ALA A 86 -7.00 3.13 -4.53
N ALA A 87 -6.41 3.88 -5.46
CA ALA A 87 -6.50 5.34 -5.48
C ALA A 87 -7.94 5.82 -5.75
N LEU A 88 -8.65 5.15 -6.67
CA LEU A 88 -10.08 5.42 -6.92
C LEU A 88 -10.93 5.10 -5.68
N LEU A 89 -10.68 3.97 -5.00
CA LEU A 89 -11.33 3.62 -3.73
C LEU A 89 -11.09 4.68 -2.65
N LEU A 90 -9.84 5.14 -2.51
CA LEU A 90 -9.49 6.19 -1.56
C LEU A 90 -10.29 7.48 -1.82
N ILE A 91 -10.39 7.91 -3.08
CA ILE A 91 -11.19 9.08 -3.47
C ILE A 91 -12.66 8.89 -3.09
N VAL A 92 -13.23 7.70 -3.35
CA VAL A 92 -14.61 7.37 -2.99
C VAL A 92 -14.83 7.40 -1.48
N PHE A 93 -13.92 6.83 -0.68
CA PHE A 93 -14.03 6.85 0.78
C PHE A 93 -13.85 8.24 1.37
N VAL A 94 -12.96 9.07 0.81
CA VAL A 94 -12.85 10.48 1.20
C VAL A 94 -14.16 11.22 0.92
N ALA A 95 -14.75 11.03 -0.26
CA ALA A 95 -16.04 11.64 -0.61
C ALA A 95 -17.17 11.18 0.32
N LEU A 96 -17.28 9.86 0.57
CA LEU A 96 -18.23 9.29 1.52
C LEU A 96 -18.04 9.84 2.94
N GLY A 97 -16.79 9.91 3.42
CA GLY A 97 -16.45 10.45 4.73
C GLY A 97 -16.89 11.91 4.88
N VAL A 98 -16.65 12.74 3.86
CA VAL A 98 -17.08 14.15 3.85
C VAL A 98 -18.61 14.26 3.85
N LEU A 99 -19.32 13.43 3.09
CA LEU A 99 -20.78 13.43 3.06
C LEU A 99 -21.36 12.97 4.40
N LEU A 100 -20.88 11.85 4.96
CA LEU A 100 -21.31 11.33 6.25
C LEU A 100 -21.03 12.32 7.38
N TRP A 101 -19.89 13.00 7.35
CA TRP A 101 -19.57 14.09 8.26
C TRP A 101 -20.60 15.22 8.19
N ARG A 102 -20.93 15.69 6.98
CA ARG A 102 -21.96 16.72 6.77
C ARG A 102 -23.34 16.27 7.24
N ALA A 103 -23.71 15.01 7.02
CA ALA A 103 -24.97 14.44 7.51
C ALA A 103 -25.01 14.39 9.04
N PHE A 104 -23.92 13.93 9.66
CA PHE A 104 -23.79 13.82 11.12
C PHE A 104 -23.94 15.19 11.80
N LEU A 105 -23.35 16.24 11.25
CA LEU A 105 -23.49 17.61 11.79
C LEU A 105 -24.89 18.22 11.59
N ARG A 106 -25.60 17.83 10.54
CA ARG A 106 -26.98 18.29 10.25
C ARG A 106 -28.05 17.54 11.05
N ALA A 107 -27.75 16.35 11.54
CA ALA A 107 -28.68 15.48 12.27
C ALA A 107 -29.04 15.97 13.70
N ARG A 108 -28.95 17.28 13.98
CA ARG A 108 -29.29 17.85 15.30
C ARG A 108 -30.77 17.57 15.61
N GLY A 109 -31.05 17.01 16.78
CA GLY A 109 -32.41 16.72 17.25
C GLY A 109 -33.09 15.48 16.63
N LEU A 110 -32.37 14.68 15.83
CA LEU A 110 -32.86 13.39 15.33
C LEU A 110 -32.67 12.26 16.34
N ASP A 111 -33.46 11.20 16.19
CA ASP A 111 -33.47 9.99 17.03
C ASP A 111 -32.07 9.41 17.28
N ALA A 112 -31.82 8.90 18.49
CA ALA A 112 -30.51 8.47 18.96
C ALA A 112 -29.89 7.39 18.04
N GLY A 113 -30.71 6.47 17.53
CA GLY A 113 -30.28 5.41 16.62
C GLY A 113 -29.69 5.94 15.32
N ARG A 114 -30.22 7.03 14.75
CA ARG A 114 -29.71 7.62 13.51
C ARG A 114 -28.36 8.31 13.70
N ASN A 115 -28.14 8.90 14.87
CA ASN A 115 -26.84 9.48 15.22
C ASN A 115 -25.76 8.39 15.39
N VAL A 116 -26.10 7.26 16.02
CA VAL A 116 -25.19 6.11 16.15
C VAL A 116 -24.86 5.55 14.77
N ALA A 117 -25.85 5.31 13.91
CA ALA A 117 -25.62 4.77 12.57
C ALA A 117 -24.68 5.65 11.72
N LEU A 118 -24.85 6.98 11.76
CA LEU A 118 -23.97 7.92 11.05
C LEU A 118 -22.54 7.92 11.61
N ALA A 119 -22.39 7.83 12.94
CA ALA A 119 -21.07 7.75 13.58
C ALA A 119 -20.34 6.45 13.19
N SER A 120 -21.01 5.30 13.32
CA SER A 120 -20.45 3.99 12.97
C SER A 120 -20.09 3.92 11.48
N SER A 121 -20.97 4.44 10.60
CA SER A 121 -20.67 4.51 9.16
C SER A 121 -19.46 5.37 8.86
N GLY A 122 -19.33 6.52 9.53
CA GLY A 122 -18.17 7.41 9.39
C GLY A 122 -16.87 6.74 9.85
N MET A 123 -16.91 5.98 10.94
CA MET A 123 -15.77 5.22 11.44
C MET A 123 -15.33 4.14 10.45
N ILE A 124 -16.28 3.33 9.96
CA ILE A 124 -16.01 2.27 8.97
C ILE A 124 -15.42 2.86 7.69
N VAL A 125 -16.03 3.92 7.15
CA VAL A 125 -15.52 4.59 5.94
C VAL A 125 -14.13 5.18 6.15
N THR A 126 -13.84 5.71 7.34
CA THR A 126 -12.51 6.21 7.67
C THR A 126 -11.49 5.06 7.71
N ALA A 127 -11.81 3.93 8.35
CA ALA A 127 -10.94 2.76 8.39
C ALA A 127 -10.67 2.19 6.98
N LEU A 128 -11.70 2.08 6.14
CA LEU A 128 -11.57 1.66 4.74
C LEU A 128 -10.76 2.66 3.91
N GLY A 129 -10.89 3.96 4.19
CA GLY A 129 -10.05 5.00 3.58
C GLY A 129 -8.57 4.84 3.96
N VAL A 130 -8.26 4.59 5.24
CA VAL A 130 -6.89 4.31 5.69
C VAL A 130 -6.35 3.05 5.02
N PHE A 131 -7.14 1.97 4.97
CA PHE A 131 -6.74 0.75 4.27
C PHE A 131 -6.46 0.99 2.79
N SER A 132 -7.32 1.78 2.11
CA SER A 132 -7.12 2.13 0.70
C SER A 132 -5.87 2.97 0.49
N LEU A 133 -5.54 3.87 1.42
CA LEU A 133 -4.28 4.62 1.40
C LEU A 133 -3.08 3.69 1.52
N LEU A 134 -3.08 2.76 2.49
CA LEU A 134 -2.01 1.78 2.64
C LEU A 134 -1.87 0.90 1.39
N ALA A 135 -2.99 0.50 0.78
CA ALA A 135 -2.99 -0.23 -0.48
C ALA A 135 -2.37 0.59 -1.61
N VAL A 136 -2.67 1.89 -1.75
CA VAL A 136 -1.99 2.75 -2.72
C VAL A 136 -0.49 2.78 -2.46
N MET A 137 -0.07 2.99 -1.21
CA MET A 137 1.35 3.07 -0.86
C MET A 137 2.10 1.80 -1.24
N ALA A 138 1.58 0.64 -0.83
CA ALA A 138 2.19 -0.67 -1.11
C ALA A 138 2.26 -0.97 -2.62
N ASN A 139 1.23 -0.62 -3.38
CA ASN A 139 1.19 -0.90 -4.81
C ASN A 139 2.01 0.08 -5.65
N VAL A 140 2.14 1.34 -5.24
CA VAL A 140 3.11 2.25 -5.89
C VAL A 140 4.53 1.79 -5.61
N GLN A 141 4.82 1.34 -4.38
CA GLN A 141 6.12 0.80 -4.02
C GLN A 141 6.49 -0.45 -4.85
N GLY A 142 5.58 -1.43 -4.92
CA GLY A 142 5.77 -2.63 -5.73
C GLY A 142 5.89 -2.35 -7.23
N ALA A 143 5.19 -1.33 -7.75
CA ALA A 143 5.35 -0.93 -9.15
C ALA A 143 6.66 -0.19 -9.45
N VAL A 144 7.26 0.51 -8.47
CA VAL A 144 8.51 1.25 -8.69
C VAL A 144 9.74 0.35 -8.67
N ALA A 145 9.71 -0.71 -7.85
CA ALA A 145 10.79 -1.68 -7.73
C ALA A 145 10.21 -3.11 -7.75
N PRO A 146 9.71 -3.56 -8.92
CA PRO A 146 8.99 -4.83 -9.04
C PRO A 146 9.85 -6.04 -8.70
N TYR A 147 11.14 -6.02 -9.07
CA TYR A 147 12.04 -7.13 -8.77
C TYR A 147 12.27 -7.31 -7.26
N ALA A 148 12.58 -6.23 -6.54
CA ALA A 148 12.72 -6.25 -5.09
C ALA A 148 11.43 -6.69 -4.38
N SER A 149 10.28 -6.28 -4.90
CA SER A 149 8.97 -6.68 -4.33
C SER A 149 8.60 -8.14 -4.59
N LEU A 150 9.27 -8.81 -5.54
CA LEU A 150 9.15 -10.26 -5.77
C LEU A 150 10.04 -11.08 -4.83
N LEU A 151 11.15 -10.53 -4.33
CA LEU A 151 12.11 -11.27 -3.49
C LEU A 151 11.50 -12.03 -2.30
N PRO A 152 10.46 -11.54 -1.59
CA PRO A 152 9.78 -12.32 -0.54
C PRO A 152 9.19 -13.67 -1.03
N MET A 153 8.96 -13.84 -2.34
CA MET A 153 8.53 -15.11 -2.91
C MET A 153 9.64 -16.18 -2.91
N LEU A 154 10.90 -15.78 -2.87
CA LEU A 154 12.05 -16.69 -2.76
C LEU A 154 12.12 -17.36 -1.39
N THR A 155 11.78 -16.61 -0.33
CA THR A 155 11.96 -17.05 1.06
C THR A 155 10.67 -17.56 1.72
N GLY A 156 9.50 -17.28 1.14
CA GLY A 156 8.22 -17.78 1.65
C GLY A 156 7.87 -19.19 1.18
N GLY A 157 7.72 -20.14 2.10
CA GLY A 157 7.35 -21.55 1.82
C GLY A 157 8.55 -22.49 1.79
N ASP A 158 8.36 -23.73 1.33
CA ASP A 158 9.43 -24.72 1.26
C ASP A 158 10.51 -24.28 0.24
N THR A 159 11.77 -24.26 0.69
CA THR A 159 12.96 -23.92 -0.12
C THR A 159 13.80 -25.18 -0.27
N ASP A 160 13.61 -25.91 -1.37
CA ASP A 160 14.29 -27.18 -1.62
C ASP A 160 15.15 -27.12 -2.89
N GLY A 161 16.13 -28.02 -2.96
CA GLY A 161 16.94 -28.25 -4.16
C GLY A 161 17.76 -27.04 -4.62
N GLU A 162 17.75 -26.76 -5.93
CA GLU A 162 18.60 -25.73 -6.54
C GLU A 162 18.34 -24.32 -6.01
N LEU A 163 17.10 -24.03 -5.58
CA LEU A 163 16.76 -22.74 -4.99
C LEU A 163 17.48 -22.54 -3.66
N ALA A 164 17.50 -23.57 -2.80
CA ALA A 164 18.17 -23.49 -1.50
C ALA A 164 19.67 -23.21 -1.67
N GLU A 165 20.33 -23.94 -2.58
CA GLU A 165 21.73 -23.73 -2.93
C GLU A 165 21.99 -22.32 -3.48
N THR A 166 21.08 -21.83 -4.32
CA THR A 166 21.17 -20.47 -4.89
C THR A 166 21.04 -19.41 -3.80
N LEU A 167 20.10 -19.56 -2.86
CA LEU A 167 19.93 -18.65 -1.74
C LEU A 167 21.14 -18.64 -0.80
N ASP A 168 21.77 -19.79 -0.56
CA ASP A 168 23.03 -19.86 0.20
C ASP A 168 24.16 -19.10 -0.49
N GLN A 169 24.27 -19.21 -1.83
CA GLN A 169 25.22 -18.42 -2.60
C GLN A 169 24.91 -16.92 -2.52
N VAL A 170 23.64 -16.52 -2.58
CA VAL A 170 23.24 -15.12 -2.43
C VAL A 170 23.66 -14.58 -1.07
N ARG A 171 23.36 -15.31 0.03
CA ARG A 171 23.78 -14.93 1.39
C ARG A 171 25.30 -14.79 1.49
N GLN A 172 26.06 -15.73 0.93
CA GLN A 172 27.52 -15.68 0.93
C GLN A 172 28.04 -14.45 0.16
N ARG A 173 27.56 -14.22 -1.06
CA ARG A 173 27.99 -13.09 -1.89
C ARG A 173 27.62 -11.74 -1.29
N LEU A 174 26.45 -11.65 -0.65
CA LEU A 174 26.05 -10.47 0.09
C LEU A 174 26.99 -10.22 1.27
N ALA A 175 27.30 -11.24 2.08
CA ALA A 175 28.24 -11.12 3.19
C ALA A 175 29.66 -10.70 2.73
N GLU A 176 30.14 -11.25 1.62
CA GLU A 176 31.40 -10.85 0.98
C GLU A 176 31.38 -9.36 0.60
N SER A 177 30.32 -8.88 -0.07
CA SER A 177 30.14 -7.47 -0.44
C SER A 177 30.15 -6.55 0.78
N LEU A 178 29.44 -6.91 1.86
CA LEU A 178 29.38 -6.12 3.10
C LEU A 178 30.74 -6.03 3.82
N SER A 179 31.61 -7.03 3.63
CA SER A 179 32.97 -7.03 4.18
C SER A 179 33.99 -6.25 3.34
N GLY A 180 33.55 -5.56 2.28
CA GLY A 180 34.39 -4.80 1.36
C GLY A 180 34.84 -5.58 0.12
N GLY A 181 34.26 -6.75 -0.13
CA GLY A 181 34.40 -7.48 -1.38
C GLY A 181 33.70 -6.79 -2.55
N GLY A 182 34.08 -7.14 -3.78
CA GLY A 182 33.40 -6.65 -4.97
C GLY A 182 32.02 -7.29 -5.17
N GLU A 183 31.09 -6.56 -5.80
CA GLU A 183 29.76 -7.07 -6.15
C GLU A 183 29.79 -7.75 -7.53
N THR A 184 29.06 -8.87 -7.66
CA THR A 184 28.72 -9.40 -8.99
C THR A 184 27.66 -8.49 -9.63
N PRO A 185 27.57 -8.43 -10.98
CA PRO A 185 26.55 -7.61 -11.63
C PRO A 185 25.12 -7.93 -11.19
N ALA A 186 24.78 -9.21 -11.03
CA ALA A 186 23.47 -9.63 -10.58
C ALA A 186 23.16 -9.20 -9.13
N LEU A 187 24.15 -9.26 -8.24
CA LEU A 187 24.03 -8.79 -6.86
C LEU A 187 23.84 -7.27 -6.80
N ALA A 188 24.60 -6.52 -7.60
CA ALA A 188 24.49 -5.07 -7.69
C ALA A 188 23.10 -4.61 -8.14
N VAL A 189 22.49 -5.32 -9.10
CA VAL A 189 21.10 -5.07 -9.54
C VAL A 189 20.11 -5.32 -8.41
N MET A 190 20.25 -6.43 -7.68
CA MET A 190 19.39 -6.75 -6.54
C MET A 190 19.51 -5.73 -5.40
N ILE A 191 20.73 -5.33 -5.04
CA ILE A 191 20.97 -4.29 -4.03
C ILE A 191 20.38 -2.95 -4.48
N SER A 192 20.59 -2.57 -5.74
CA SER A 192 20.09 -1.32 -6.30
C SER A 192 18.56 -1.27 -6.33
N ASP A 193 17.89 -2.34 -6.78
CA ASP A 193 16.43 -2.38 -6.84
C ASP A 193 15.81 -2.44 -5.44
N PHE A 194 16.44 -3.16 -4.50
CA PHE A 194 16.02 -3.18 -3.10
C PHE A 194 16.17 -1.80 -2.43
N SER A 195 17.27 -1.08 -2.70
CA SER A 195 17.41 0.31 -2.27
C SER A 195 16.29 1.19 -2.86
N LEU A 196 16.00 1.06 -4.16
CA LEU A 196 14.94 1.80 -4.83
C LEU A 196 13.54 1.53 -4.23
N TYR A 197 13.26 0.26 -3.87
CA TYR A 197 12.03 -0.13 -3.18
C TYR A 197 11.82 0.63 -1.86
N HIS A 198 12.89 0.83 -1.07
CA HIS A 198 12.82 1.59 0.16
C HIS A 198 12.82 3.11 -0.08
N VAL A 199 13.56 3.62 -1.07
CA VAL A 199 13.47 5.04 -1.47
C VAL A 199 12.02 5.39 -1.84
N ALA A 200 11.37 4.55 -2.64
CA ALA A 200 9.98 4.76 -3.05
C ALA A 200 9.04 4.91 -1.85
N MET A 201 9.12 4.00 -0.87
CA MET A 201 8.29 4.08 0.33
C MET A 201 8.64 5.28 1.22
N ALA A 202 9.92 5.65 1.32
CA ALA A 202 10.32 6.86 2.04
C ALA A 202 9.69 8.12 1.42
N VAL A 203 9.72 8.26 0.09
CA VAL A 203 9.11 9.39 -0.63
C VAL A 203 7.59 9.40 -0.45
N ILE A 204 6.93 8.24 -0.63
CA ILE A 204 5.48 8.12 -0.48
C ILE A 204 5.06 8.48 0.95
N ALA A 205 5.72 7.91 1.97
CA ALA A 205 5.42 8.17 3.36
C ALA A 205 5.68 9.64 3.74
N ALA A 206 6.69 10.29 3.14
CA ALA A 206 6.96 11.71 3.36
C ALA A 206 5.83 12.59 2.79
N VAL A 207 5.34 12.29 1.58
CA VAL A 207 4.18 12.98 0.99
C VAL A 207 2.93 12.80 1.87
N VAL A 208 2.67 11.58 2.32
CA VAL A 208 1.55 11.28 3.24
C VAL A 208 1.69 12.07 4.55
N ALA A 209 2.88 12.10 5.16
CA ALA A 209 3.13 12.86 6.37
C ALA A 209 2.86 14.36 6.17
N ILE A 210 3.32 14.96 5.06
CA ILE A 210 3.08 16.37 4.74
C ILE A 210 1.57 16.66 4.61
N VAL A 211 0.83 15.80 3.91
CA VAL A 211 -0.63 15.93 3.77
C VAL A 211 -1.32 15.82 5.13
N LEU A 212 -0.94 14.85 5.96
CA LEU A 212 -1.50 14.67 7.30
C LEU A 212 -1.20 15.85 8.23
N LEU A 213 0.00 16.42 8.17
CA LEU A 213 0.37 17.64 8.92
C LEU A 213 -0.49 18.83 8.48
N ALA A 214 -0.66 19.04 7.18
CA ALA A 214 -1.51 20.09 6.65
C ALA A 214 -2.98 19.92 7.09
N LEU A 215 -3.50 18.68 7.03
CA LEU A 215 -4.84 18.34 7.53
C LEU A 215 -4.96 18.61 9.03
N ASN A 216 -3.93 18.25 9.82
CA ASN A 216 -3.92 18.49 11.26
C ASN A 216 -4.03 20.00 11.57
N VAL A 217 -3.29 20.85 10.86
CA VAL A 217 -3.39 22.32 10.98
C VAL A 217 -4.81 22.81 10.67
N VAL A 218 -5.43 22.31 9.59
CA VAL A 218 -6.80 22.70 9.21
C VAL A 218 -7.82 22.24 10.25
N VAL A 219 -7.72 21.00 10.71
CA VAL A 219 -8.63 20.42 11.71
C VAL A 219 -8.47 21.11 13.06
N TRP A 220 -7.25 21.44 13.47
CA TRP A 220 -6.98 22.18 14.70
C TRP A 220 -7.54 23.60 14.67
N LYS A 221 -7.40 24.30 13.53
CA LYS A 221 -8.04 25.62 13.33
C LYS A 221 -9.57 25.52 13.42
N ARG A 222 -10.17 24.44 12.91
CA ARG A 222 -11.62 24.19 13.02
C ARG A 222 -12.03 23.87 14.45
N PHE A 223 -11.24 23.06 15.16
CA PHE A 223 -11.45 22.73 16.58
C PHE A 223 -11.45 23.99 17.44
N ALA A 224 -10.47 24.87 17.26
CA ALA A 224 -10.34 26.12 18.04
C ALA A 224 -11.50 27.10 17.80
N ARG A 225 -12.09 27.09 16.59
CA ARG A 225 -13.24 27.95 16.22
C ARG A 225 -14.60 27.31 16.52
N ALA A 226 -14.64 26.03 16.91
CA ALA A 226 -15.90 25.33 17.12
C ALA A 226 -16.55 25.76 18.44
N THR A 227 -17.71 26.41 18.34
CA THR A 227 -18.58 26.71 19.48
C THR A 227 -19.46 25.52 19.88
N ASP A 228 -19.66 24.57 18.95
CA ASP A 228 -20.45 23.37 19.16
C ASP A 228 -19.61 22.21 19.74
N THR A 229 -20.00 21.69 20.90
CA THR A 229 -19.27 20.62 21.61
C THR A 229 -19.12 19.35 20.79
N ARG A 230 -20.13 18.98 19.98
CA ARG A 230 -20.10 17.78 19.14
C ARG A 230 -19.12 17.94 17.98
N ALA A 231 -19.18 19.06 17.25
CA ALA A 231 -18.23 19.40 16.20
C ALA A 231 -16.80 19.51 16.74
N ARG A 232 -16.64 20.09 17.94
CA ARG A 232 -15.36 20.19 18.64
C ARG A 232 -14.79 18.81 18.99
N ARG A 233 -15.58 17.91 19.59
CA ARG A 233 -15.14 16.55 19.96
C ARG A 233 -14.65 15.78 18.73
N VAL A 234 -15.42 15.77 17.65
CA VAL A 234 -15.05 15.00 16.47
C VAL A 234 -13.86 15.62 15.74
N SER A 235 -13.78 16.95 15.63
CA SER A 235 -12.58 17.61 15.09
C SER A 235 -11.35 17.26 15.94
N GLY A 236 -11.49 17.22 17.26
CA GLY A 236 -10.42 16.77 18.16
C GLY A 236 -9.97 15.33 17.87
N SER A 237 -10.90 14.39 17.75
CA SER A 237 -10.60 12.98 17.42
C SER A 237 -9.90 12.83 16.07
N PHE A 238 -10.36 13.54 15.02
CA PHE A 238 -9.68 13.53 13.72
C PHE A 238 -8.29 14.17 13.79
N GLY A 239 -8.12 15.24 14.58
CA GLY A 239 -6.82 15.87 14.80
C GLY A 239 -5.83 14.90 15.48
N VAL A 240 -6.27 14.21 16.53
CA VAL A 240 -5.46 13.18 17.21
C VAL A 240 -5.10 12.05 16.24
N LEU A 241 -6.06 11.51 15.49
CA LEU A 241 -5.80 10.46 14.51
C LEU A 241 -4.81 10.92 13.44
N ALA A 242 -4.96 12.13 12.89
CA ALA A 242 -4.06 12.68 11.88
C ALA A 242 -2.65 12.91 12.45
N ALA A 243 -2.53 13.38 13.70
CA ALA A 243 -1.25 13.56 14.37
C ALA A 243 -0.53 12.23 14.61
N LEU A 244 -1.23 11.21 15.12
CA LEU A 244 -0.67 9.86 15.32
C LEU A 244 -0.27 9.23 13.98
N SER A 245 -1.11 9.36 12.96
CA SER A 245 -0.82 8.84 11.61
C SER A 245 0.38 9.56 10.97
N SER A 246 0.52 10.87 11.20
CA SER A 246 1.68 11.64 10.76
C SER A 246 2.96 11.18 11.45
N LEU A 247 2.91 10.92 12.77
CA LEU A 247 4.06 10.41 13.50
C LEU A 247 4.48 9.02 12.99
N ALA A 248 3.51 8.12 12.82
CA ALA A 248 3.76 6.80 12.24
C ALA A 248 4.37 6.91 10.82
N SER A 249 3.86 7.82 9.99
CA SER A 249 4.41 8.05 8.64
C SER A 249 5.86 8.56 8.70
N ILE A 250 6.21 9.45 9.64
CA ILE A 250 7.58 9.92 9.84
C ILE A 250 8.51 8.76 10.25
N VAL A 251 8.06 7.86 11.13
CA VAL A 251 8.82 6.65 11.48
C VAL A 251 9.08 5.80 10.24
N VAL A 252 8.07 5.60 9.39
CA VAL A 252 8.21 4.88 8.12
C VAL A 252 9.22 5.58 7.20
N VAL A 253 9.20 6.91 7.08
CA VAL A 253 10.21 7.68 6.31
C VAL A 253 11.62 7.39 6.82
N VAL A 254 11.84 7.51 8.14
CA VAL A 254 13.16 7.31 8.73
C VAL A 254 13.66 5.89 8.49
N ALA A 255 12.84 4.88 8.81
CA ALA A 255 13.21 3.47 8.64
C ALA A 255 13.53 3.11 7.18
N ASN A 256 12.75 3.63 6.23
CA ASN A 256 13.00 3.37 4.81
C ASN A 256 14.19 4.17 4.26
N THR A 257 14.43 5.38 4.76
CA THR A 257 15.62 6.16 4.37
C THR A 257 16.90 5.51 4.87
N THR A 258 16.91 5.01 6.12
CA THR A 258 18.07 4.30 6.66
C THR A 258 18.33 3.00 5.90
N THR A 259 17.26 2.26 5.57
CA THR A 259 17.38 1.01 4.79
C THR A 259 17.82 1.28 3.35
N ALA A 260 17.33 2.34 2.72
CA ALA A 260 17.77 2.72 1.37
C ALA A 260 19.24 3.13 1.32
N ALA A 261 19.73 3.81 2.37
CA ALA A 261 21.11 4.29 2.47
C ALA A 261 22.11 3.16 2.76
N ASP A 262 21.67 2.11 3.48
CA ASP A 262 22.45 0.90 3.75
C ASP A 262 21.55 -0.34 3.60
N PRO A 263 21.32 -0.81 2.37
CA PRO A 263 20.36 -1.89 2.08
C PRO A 263 20.84 -3.28 2.50
N GLY A 264 22.16 -3.44 2.68
CA GLY A 264 22.81 -4.72 2.93
C GLY A 264 22.26 -5.50 4.13
N PRO A 265 22.24 -4.92 5.34
CA PRO A 265 21.72 -5.58 6.53
C PRO A 265 20.25 -6.01 6.41
N ALA A 266 19.40 -5.18 5.81
CA ALA A 266 17.99 -5.49 5.62
C ALA A 266 17.77 -6.58 4.56
N LEU A 267 18.56 -6.55 3.48
CA LEU A 267 18.54 -7.61 2.46
C LEU A 267 19.04 -8.95 3.03
N SER A 268 20.03 -8.93 3.93
CA SER A 268 20.45 -10.14 4.66
C SER A 268 19.32 -10.67 5.54
N ALA A 269 18.65 -9.79 6.30
CA ALA A 269 17.52 -10.17 7.13
C ALA A 269 16.38 -10.81 6.31
N LEU A 270 16.09 -10.28 5.11
CA LEU A 270 15.14 -10.87 4.16
C LEU A 270 15.48 -12.33 3.86
N PHE A 271 16.73 -12.62 3.52
CA PHE A 271 17.18 -13.97 3.21
C PHE A 271 17.27 -14.89 4.42
N ASP A 272 17.34 -14.35 5.64
CA ASP A 272 17.26 -15.09 6.90
C ASP A 272 15.80 -15.30 7.37
N GLY A 273 14.81 -14.84 6.60
CA GLY A 273 13.38 -14.99 6.88
C GLY A 273 12.78 -13.85 7.70
N GLY A 274 13.52 -12.76 7.93
CA GLY A 274 13.03 -11.53 8.56
C GLY A 274 12.49 -10.54 7.53
N TRP A 275 11.28 -10.03 7.73
CA TRP A 275 10.67 -8.96 6.94
C TRP A 275 10.18 -7.83 7.85
#